data_AF-A0A7J2R1H8-F1
#
_entry.id   AF-A0A7J2R1H8-F1
#
_cell.length_a   1.000
_cell.length_b   1.000
_cell.length_c   1.000
_cell.angle_alpha   90.00
_cell.angle_beta   90.00
_cell.angle_gamma   90.00
#
_symmetry.space_group_name_H-M   'P 1'
#
loop_
_entity.id
_entity.type
_entity.pdbx_description
1 polymer ?
#
loop_
_entity_poly.entity_id
_entity_poly.type
_entity_poly.pdbx_seq_one_letter_code
_entity_poly.pdbx_strand_id
1 'polypeptide(L)'
;MVRFIGVLIPFSLNIILFLLYRNLWIGFLNTNFTGSNPIALNYSFSISKLITNFCYFYNIPFNALVILIIVLIIIGGLGFIIFISGKLDKNSIIYGYAFGLLIMLLVYFDSWDHHLLNLIPIIIIIMFNIPRHSPILNPLKRGLFFFAFLDLAFVGIWHLIFPLFPYNFESTFFLLLTFYAISKYHIIKKDKAEMYQNR
;
A
#
# COMPACT_ATOMS: atom_id res chain seq x y z
N MET A 1 7.27 1.81 22.33
CA MET A 1 6.04 1.32 23.00
C MET A 1 4.78 2.12 22.64
N VAL A 2 4.75 3.45 22.74
CA VAL A 2 3.53 4.25 22.45
C VAL A 2 2.96 4.02 21.03
N ARG A 3 3.81 3.92 19.99
CA ARG A 3 3.35 3.61 18.61
C ARG A 3 2.68 2.23 18.48
N PHE A 4 3.18 1.23 19.22
CA PHE A 4 2.61 -0.12 19.19
C PHE A 4 1.20 -0.11 19.79
N ILE A 5 1.04 0.54 20.95
CA ILE A 5 -0.26 0.71 21.61
C ILE A 5 -1.22 1.54 20.72
N GLY A 6 -0.73 2.63 20.12
CA GLY A 6 -1.52 3.50 19.25
C GLY A 6 -2.04 2.81 17.99
N VAL A 7 -1.33 1.81 17.45
CA VAL A 7 -1.81 0.99 16.33
C VAL A 7 -2.78 -0.09 16.82
N LEU A 8 -2.53 -0.67 18.00
CA LEU A 8 -3.38 -1.74 18.54
C LEU A 8 -4.78 -1.28 18.93
N ILE A 9 -4.95 -0.04 19.42
CA ILE A 9 -6.27 0.49 19.83
C ILE A 9 -7.31 0.49 18.69
N PRO A 10 -7.05 1.11 17.52
CA PRO A 10 -8.02 1.08 16.42
C PRO A 10 -8.20 -0.32 15.83
N PHE A 11 -7.16 -1.15 15.84
CA PHE A 11 -7.25 -2.54 15.41
C PHE A 11 -8.15 -3.38 16.34
N SER A 12 -7.99 -3.22 17.66
CA SER A 12 -8.80 -3.94 18.64
C SER A 12 -10.26 -3.52 18.59
N LEU A 13 -10.57 -2.25 18.31
CA LEU A 13 -11.95 -1.81 18.07
C LEU A 13 -12.62 -2.53 16.89
N ASN A 14 -11.89 -2.73 15.79
CA ASN A 14 -12.40 -3.52 14.66
C ASN A 14 -12.63 -4.99 15.04
N ILE A 15 -11.73 -5.60 15.81
CA ILE A 15 -11.91 -6.96 16.31
C ILE A 15 -13.14 -7.05 17.21
N ILE A 16 -13.30 -6.11 18.15
CA ILE A 16 -14.45 -6.06 19.05
C ILE A 16 -15.75 -5.95 18.24
N LEU A 17 -15.80 -5.10 17.21
CA LEU A 17 -16.96 -4.99 16.33
C LEU A 17 -17.27 -6.31 15.61
N PHE A 18 -16.27 -7.01 15.09
CA PHE A 18 -16.47 -8.32 14.45
C PHE A 18 -16.93 -9.41 15.43
N LEU A 19 -16.46 -9.36 16.68
CA LEU A 19 -16.90 -10.27 17.74
C LEU A 19 -18.35 -10.00 18.17
N LEU A 20 -18.72 -8.72 18.31
CA LEU A 20 -20.09 -8.31 18.69
C LEU A 20 -21.09 -8.57 17.56
N TYR A 21 -20.68 -8.35 16.31
CA TYR A 21 -21.54 -8.47 15.13
C TYR A 21 -21.00 -9.56 14.19
N ARG A 22 -21.27 -10.82 14.55
CA ARG A 22 -20.82 -12.00 13.78
C ARG A 22 -21.23 -11.97 12.30
N ASN A 23 -22.36 -11.35 11.97
CA ASN A 23 -22.80 -11.18 10.58
C ASN A 23 -21.88 -10.25 9.78
N LEU A 24 -21.28 -9.23 10.41
CA LEU A 24 -20.26 -8.38 9.76
C LEU A 24 -18.99 -9.20 9.46
N TRP A 25 -18.58 -10.07 10.38
CA TRP A 25 -17.44 -10.96 10.15
C TRP A 25 -17.70 -11.94 9.01
N ILE A 26 -18.85 -12.61 9.00
CA ILE A 26 -19.22 -13.55 7.93
C ILE A 26 -19.38 -12.81 6.59
N GLY A 27 -20.03 -11.64 6.58
CA GLY A 27 -20.17 -10.82 5.39
C GLY A 27 -18.82 -10.32 4.86
N PHE A 28 -17.94 -9.86 5.74
CA PHE A 28 -16.55 -9.51 5.41
C PHE A 28 -15.82 -10.71 4.82
N LEU A 29 -15.91 -11.88 5.46
CA LEU A 29 -15.24 -13.06 4.98
C LEU A 29 -15.78 -13.49 3.61
N ASN A 30 -17.08 -13.44 3.41
CA ASN A 30 -17.69 -13.90 2.17
C ASN A 30 -17.39 -12.98 0.99
N THR A 31 -17.50 -11.67 1.22
CA THR A 31 -17.23 -10.65 0.20
C THR A 31 -15.76 -10.67 -0.23
N ASN A 32 -14.84 -10.88 0.71
CA ASN A 32 -13.41 -10.78 0.45
C ASN A 32 -12.72 -12.13 0.13
N PHE A 33 -13.27 -13.27 0.57
CA PHE A 33 -12.54 -14.55 0.53
C PHE A 33 -13.28 -15.77 -0.01
N THR A 34 -14.62 -15.86 0.03
CA THR A 34 -15.35 -17.07 -0.43
C THR A 34 -16.03 -16.92 -1.79
N GLY A 35 -15.98 -15.75 -2.40
CA GLY A 35 -15.99 -15.63 -3.85
C GLY A 35 -17.32 -15.92 -4.54
N SER A 36 -18.28 -15.00 -4.42
CA SER A 36 -19.29 -14.82 -5.46
C SER A 36 -18.79 -13.98 -6.65
N ASN A 37 -17.59 -13.38 -6.59
CA ASN A 37 -17.04 -12.56 -7.67
C ASN A 37 -15.48 -12.48 -7.78
N PRO A 38 -14.67 -13.52 -7.48
CA PRO A 38 -13.20 -13.38 -7.53
C PRO A 38 -12.64 -13.25 -8.96
N ILE A 39 -13.46 -13.57 -9.98
CA ILE A 39 -13.11 -13.63 -11.40
C ILE A 39 -13.71 -12.44 -12.20
N ALA A 40 -14.60 -11.65 -11.61
CA ALA A 40 -15.13 -10.47 -12.29
C ALA A 40 -14.06 -9.36 -12.28
N LEU A 41 -13.29 -9.26 -13.35
CA LEU A 41 -12.84 -8.01 -14.01
C LEU A 41 -12.36 -6.83 -13.12
N ASN A 42 -11.81 -7.06 -11.93
CA ASN A 42 -11.26 -5.95 -11.15
C ASN A 42 -9.92 -5.52 -11.74
N TYR A 43 -9.86 -4.25 -12.15
CA TYR A 43 -8.68 -3.47 -12.58
C TYR A 43 -7.65 -3.29 -11.46
N SER A 44 -7.69 -4.14 -10.44
CA SER A 44 -6.91 -3.98 -9.23
C SER A 44 -5.43 -4.22 -9.51
N PHE A 45 -4.62 -3.31 -9.00
CA PHE A 45 -3.16 -3.31 -9.14
C PHE A 45 -2.44 -3.86 -7.90
N SER A 46 -3.14 -4.54 -6.97
CA SER A 46 -2.48 -5.05 -5.77
C SER A 46 -1.61 -6.28 -6.08
N ILE A 47 -0.58 -6.51 -5.26
CA ILE A 47 0.31 -7.67 -5.38
C ILE A 47 -0.48 -8.96 -5.25
N SER A 48 -1.41 -9.03 -4.31
CA SER A 48 -2.26 -10.22 -4.14
C SER A 48 -3.08 -10.49 -5.40
N LYS A 49 -3.62 -9.46 -6.07
CA LYS A 49 -4.34 -9.64 -7.34
C LYS A 49 -3.40 -10.10 -8.46
N LEU A 50 -2.22 -9.49 -8.61
CA LEU A 50 -1.23 -9.90 -9.61
C LEU A 50 -0.82 -11.37 -9.45
N ILE A 51 -0.60 -11.83 -8.22
CA ILE A 51 -0.28 -13.24 -7.93
C ILE A 51 -1.48 -14.14 -8.28
N THR A 52 -2.71 -13.77 -7.91
CA THR A 52 -3.89 -14.58 -8.27
C THR A 52 -4.12 -14.64 -9.78
N ASN A 53 -3.90 -13.54 -10.51
CA ASN A 53 -3.98 -13.50 -11.96
C ASN A 53 -2.89 -14.38 -12.59
N PHE A 54 -1.69 -14.41 -12.01
CA PHE A 54 -0.62 -15.31 -12.43
C PHE A 54 -1.03 -16.77 -12.25
N CYS A 55 -1.49 -17.15 -11.06
CA CYS A 55 -1.92 -18.52 -10.82
C CYS A 55 -3.09 -18.91 -11.74
N TYR A 56 -4.06 -18.02 -11.94
CA TYR A 56 -5.19 -18.25 -12.84
C TYR A 56 -4.74 -18.45 -14.30
N PHE A 57 -3.91 -17.55 -14.83
CA PHE A 57 -3.45 -17.60 -16.22
C PHE A 57 -2.66 -18.87 -16.55
N TYR A 58 -1.87 -19.36 -15.59
CA TYR A 58 -1.08 -20.59 -15.74
C TYR A 58 -1.79 -21.86 -15.22
N ASN A 59 -3.08 -21.80 -14.89
CA ASN A 59 -3.87 -22.91 -14.35
C ASN A 59 -3.25 -23.56 -13.08
N ILE A 60 -2.58 -22.77 -12.25
CA ILE A 60 -2.01 -23.20 -10.97
C ILE A 60 -3.11 -23.12 -9.91
N PRO A 61 -3.43 -24.18 -9.17
CA PRO A 61 -4.41 -24.12 -8.09
C PRO A 61 -3.91 -23.20 -6.97
N PHE A 62 -4.76 -22.30 -6.49
CA PHE A 62 -4.40 -21.35 -5.45
C PHE A 62 -5.54 -21.11 -4.46
N ASN A 63 -5.18 -20.62 -3.26
CA ASN A 63 -6.11 -20.14 -2.27
C ASN A 63 -5.89 -18.63 -2.07
N ALA A 64 -6.89 -17.82 -2.47
CA ALA A 64 -6.80 -16.36 -2.40
C ALA A 64 -6.56 -15.85 -0.98
N LEU A 65 -7.22 -16.42 0.04
CA LEU A 65 -7.01 -16.04 1.43
C LEU A 65 -5.55 -16.27 1.86
N VAL A 66 -4.96 -17.40 1.47
CA VAL A 66 -3.56 -17.72 1.78
C VAL A 66 -2.62 -16.71 1.10
N ILE A 67 -2.84 -16.39 -0.17
CA ILE A 67 -2.05 -15.37 -0.89
C ILE A 67 -2.15 -14.01 -0.18
N LEU A 68 -3.36 -13.58 0.21
CA LEU A 68 -3.53 -12.31 0.92
C LEU A 68 -2.75 -12.30 2.23
N ILE A 69 -2.89 -13.35 3.04
CA ILE A 69 -2.21 -13.44 4.34
C ILE A 69 -0.69 -13.40 4.16
N ILE A 70 -0.14 -14.12 3.18
CA ILE A 70 1.30 -14.11 2.88
C ILE A 70 1.75 -12.69 2.49
N VAL A 71 1.05 -12.06 1.54
CA VAL A 71 1.41 -10.71 1.07
C VAL A 71 1.25 -9.67 2.18
N LEU A 72 0.22 -9.79 3.02
CA LEU A 72 0.00 -8.95 4.20
C LEU A 72 1.13 -9.10 5.22
N ILE A 73 1.56 -10.33 5.51
CA ILE A 73 2.66 -10.58 6.45
C ILE A 73 3.96 -9.99 5.90
N ILE A 74 4.24 -10.16 4.61
CA ILE A 74 5.47 -9.64 3.99
C ILE A 74 5.43 -8.11 3.93
N ILE A 75 4.45 -7.52 3.24
CA ILE A 75 4.40 -6.07 2.99
C ILE A 75 3.95 -5.30 4.24
N GLY A 76 2.89 -5.77 4.88
CA GLY A 76 2.36 -5.17 6.10
C GLY A 76 3.30 -5.34 7.28
N GLY A 77 3.88 -6.53 7.47
CA GLY A 77 4.89 -6.78 8.50
C GLY A 77 6.14 -5.93 8.28
N LEU A 78 6.65 -5.86 7.04
CA LEU A 78 7.79 -4.99 6.71
C LEU A 78 7.48 -3.52 7.01
N GLY A 79 6.35 -3.00 6.53
CA GLY A 79 5.94 -1.62 6.75
C GLY A 79 5.75 -1.29 8.22
N PHE A 80 5.17 -2.22 9.00
CA PHE A 80 5.00 -2.08 10.44
C PHE A 80 6.34 -2.05 11.18
N ILE A 81 7.25 -2.99 10.89
CA ILE A 81 8.59 -3.05 11.49
C ILE A 81 9.35 -1.76 11.19
N ILE A 82 9.32 -1.29 9.93
CA ILE A 82 9.97 -0.05 9.53
C ILE A 82 9.37 1.14 10.29
N PHE A 83 8.04 1.23 10.36
CA PHE A 83 7.36 2.34 11.02
C PHE A 83 7.67 2.43 12.52
N ILE A 84 7.67 1.28 13.22
CA ILE A 84 7.98 1.23 14.65
C ILE A 84 9.46 1.47 14.93
N SER A 85 10.35 0.88 14.13
CA SER A 85 11.80 0.98 14.33
C SER A 85 12.39 2.31 13.84
N GLY A 86 11.71 3.01 12.93
CA GLY A 86 12.16 4.29 12.43
C GLY A 86 12.02 5.42 13.44
N LYS A 87 12.73 6.54 13.20
CA LYS A 87 12.85 7.61 14.19
C LYS A 87 11.52 8.33 14.48
N LEU A 88 11.43 8.92 15.68
CA LEU A 88 10.32 9.79 16.06
C LEU A 88 10.42 11.12 15.29
N ASP A 89 9.35 11.44 14.57
CA ASP A 89 9.16 12.70 13.87
C ASP A 89 7.89 13.36 14.43
N LYS A 90 7.86 14.70 14.51
CA LYS A 90 6.65 15.46 14.86
C LYS A 90 5.49 15.09 13.94
N ASN A 91 5.80 14.69 12.70
CA ASN A 91 4.85 14.31 11.67
C ASN A 91 4.57 12.81 11.60
N SER A 92 4.84 12.02 12.67
CA SER A 92 4.73 10.55 12.62
C SER A 92 3.34 10.02 12.27
N ILE A 93 2.28 10.78 12.55
CA ILE A 93 0.90 10.41 12.18
C ILE A 93 0.76 10.37 10.65
N ILE A 94 1.31 11.36 9.94
CA ILE A 94 1.26 11.46 8.48
C ILE A 94 1.94 10.25 7.84
N TYR A 95 3.13 9.89 8.34
CA TYR A 95 3.87 8.73 7.85
C TYR A 95 3.18 7.41 8.19
N GLY A 96 2.62 7.28 9.40
CA GLY A 96 1.86 6.08 9.79
C GLY A 96 0.63 5.88 8.92
N TYR A 97 -0.10 6.95 8.63
CA TYR A 97 -1.24 6.93 7.72
C TYR A 97 -0.82 6.59 6.28
N ALA A 98 0.27 7.17 5.78
CA ALA A 98 0.82 6.85 4.47
C ALA A 98 1.24 5.37 4.35
N PHE A 99 1.90 4.82 5.38
CA PHE A 99 2.20 3.39 5.43
C PHE A 99 0.94 2.54 5.40
N GLY A 100 -0.08 2.88 6.18
CA GLY A 100 -1.35 2.17 6.20
C GLY A 100 -2.03 2.16 4.82
N LEU A 101 -2.10 3.31 4.15
CA LEU A 101 -2.66 3.41 2.80
C LEU A 101 -1.83 2.62 1.78
N LEU A 102 -0.50 2.72 1.82
CA LEU A 102 0.36 1.98 0.90
C LEU A 102 0.26 0.47 1.10
N ILE A 103 0.23 -0.01 2.34
CA ILE A 103 0.04 -1.43 2.66
C ILE A 103 -1.33 -1.88 2.15
N MET A 104 -2.39 -1.11 2.42
CA MET A 104 -3.74 -1.42 1.93
C MET A 104 -3.76 -1.54 0.41
N LEU A 105 -3.21 -0.56 -0.32
CA LEU A 105 -3.17 -0.55 -1.79
C LEU A 105 -2.31 -1.68 -2.39
N LEU A 106 -1.21 -2.05 -1.72
CA LEU A 106 -0.33 -3.13 -2.18
C LEU A 106 -0.88 -4.53 -1.88
N VAL A 107 -1.69 -4.69 -0.84
CA VAL A 107 -2.15 -5.99 -0.34
C VAL A 107 -3.60 -6.28 -0.75
N TYR A 108 -4.51 -5.31 -0.68
CA TYR A 108 -5.94 -5.54 -0.78
C TYR A 108 -6.40 -5.87 -2.22
N PHE A 109 -7.21 -6.91 -2.39
CA PHE A 109 -7.63 -7.44 -3.70
C PHE A 109 -8.38 -6.44 -4.57
N ASP A 110 -8.97 -5.41 -3.99
CA ASP A 110 -9.76 -4.40 -4.69
C ASP A 110 -9.11 -3.01 -4.52
N SER A 111 -7.89 -2.88 -5.02
CA SER A 111 -7.14 -1.62 -5.00
C SER A 111 -7.15 -1.02 -6.41
N TRP A 112 -7.96 0.01 -6.63
CA TRP A 112 -8.12 0.68 -7.93
C TRP A 112 -8.03 2.21 -7.79
N ASP A 113 -8.15 2.94 -8.89
CA ASP A 113 -7.64 4.31 -9.05
C ASP A 113 -8.31 5.31 -8.08
N HIS A 114 -9.58 5.09 -7.73
CA HIS A 114 -10.28 5.93 -6.76
C HIS A 114 -9.70 5.80 -5.34
N HIS A 115 -9.01 4.69 -5.00
CA HIS A 115 -8.28 4.57 -3.75
C HIS A 115 -6.96 5.36 -3.76
N LEU A 116 -6.37 5.63 -4.93
CA LEU A 116 -5.18 6.48 -5.07
C LEU A 116 -5.48 7.96 -4.78
N LEU A 117 -6.73 8.40 -4.92
CA LEU A 117 -7.17 9.75 -4.55
C LEU A 117 -6.88 10.08 -3.08
N ASN A 118 -6.87 9.07 -2.20
CA ASN A 118 -6.53 9.25 -0.79
C ASN A 118 -5.01 9.35 -0.55
N LEU A 119 -4.21 8.73 -1.43
CA LEU A 119 -2.75 8.69 -1.30
C LEU A 119 -2.07 9.96 -1.83
N ILE A 120 -2.55 10.50 -2.95
CA ILE A 120 -2.01 11.71 -3.60
C ILE A 120 -1.84 12.90 -2.62
N PRO A 121 -2.87 13.36 -1.87
CA PRO A 121 -2.71 14.50 -0.96
C PRO A 121 -1.70 14.21 0.16
N ILE A 122 -1.62 12.96 0.63
CA ILE A 122 -0.67 12.55 1.65
C ILE A 122 0.77 12.58 1.11
N ILE A 123 1.01 12.11 -0.12
CA ILE A 123 2.32 12.22 -0.77
C ILE A 123 2.73 13.69 -0.90
N ILE A 124 1.82 14.58 -1.30
CA ILE A 124 2.08 16.01 -1.40
C ILE A 124 2.53 16.57 -0.05
N ILE A 125 1.80 16.30 1.03
CA ILE A 125 2.16 16.76 2.38
C ILE A 125 3.54 16.22 2.80
N ILE A 126 3.82 14.95 2.54
CA ILE A 126 5.13 14.33 2.83
C ILE A 126 6.25 15.05 2.07
N MET A 127 6.03 15.40 0.79
CA MET A 127 7.01 16.13 -0.01
C MET A 127 7.31 17.54 0.53
N PHE A 128 6.35 18.20 1.18
CA PHE A 128 6.59 19.47 1.87
C PHE A 128 7.33 19.31 3.21
N ASN A 129 7.19 18.15 3.86
CA ASN A 129 7.88 17.84 5.11
C ASN A 129 9.33 17.36 4.92
N ILE A 130 9.69 16.90 3.73
CA ILE A 130 11.03 16.38 3.41
C ILE A 130 11.96 17.53 2.96
N PRO A 131 13.24 17.57 3.41
CA PRO A 131 14.22 18.53 2.92
C PRO A 131 14.39 18.50 1.40
N ARG A 132 14.50 19.67 0.75
CA ARG A 132 14.51 19.81 -0.71
C ARG A 132 15.64 19.05 -1.41
N HIS A 133 16.76 18.87 -0.73
CA HIS A 133 17.97 18.19 -1.23
C HIS A 133 17.92 16.66 -0.99
N SER A 134 16.82 16.14 -0.43
CA SER A 134 16.74 14.74 -0.07
C SER A 134 16.60 13.85 -1.32
N PRO A 135 17.42 12.79 -1.47
CA PRO A 135 17.38 11.92 -2.65
C PRO A 135 16.06 11.11 -2.76
N ILE A 136 15.28 11.02 -1.68
CA ILE A 136 13.95 10.37 -1.68
C ILE A 136 12.87 11.21 -2.37
N LEU A 137 13.12 12.50 -2.60
CA LEU A 137 12.11 13.39 -3.19
C LEU A 137 11.85 13.02 -4.66
N ASN A 138 12.88 12.54 -5.36
CA ASN A 138 12.78 12.11 -6.75
C ASN A 138 11.83 10.90 -6.95
N PRO A 139 11.99 9.77 -6.22
CA PRO A 139 11.04 8.66 -6.34
C PRO A 139 9.61 9.06 -5.93
N LEU A 140 9.44 9.90 -4.90
CA LEU A 140 8.12 10.41 -4.50
C LEU A 140 7.46 11.27 -5.60
N LYS A 141 8.23 12.18 -6.22
CA LYS A 141 7.75 12.99 -7.35
C LYS A 141 7.32 12.14 -8.54
N ARG A 142 8.09 11.10 -8.85
CA ARG A 142 7.77 10.16 -9.93
C ARG A 142 6.48 9.39 -9.64
N GLY A 143 6.33 8.87 -8.41
CA GLY A 143 5.09 8.23 -7.95
C GLY A 143 3.90 9.19 -8.04
N LEU A 144 4.02 10.40 -7.49
CA LEU A 144 2.98 11.42 -7.55
C LEU A 144 2.57 11.74 -8.98
N PHE A 145 3.53 11.98 -9.87
CA PHE A 145 3.25 12.30 -11.27
C PHE A 145 2.56 11.13 -11.98
N PHE A 146 3.00 9.90 -11.73
CA PHE A 146 2.34 8.73 -12.29
C PHE A 146 0.89 8.62 -11.80
N PHE A 147 0.66 8.63 -10.49
CA PHE A 147 -0.69 8.49 -9.92
C PHE A 147 -1.63 9.62 -10.33
N ALA A 148 -1.12 10.85 -10.50
CA ALA A 148 -1.96 12.00 -10.83
C ALA A 148 -2.31 12.10 -12.32
N PHE A 149 -1.44 11.61 -13.22
CA PHE A 149 -1.57 11.92 -14.66
C PHE A 149 -1.51 10.70 -15.58
N LEU A 150 -0.79 9.65 -15.20
CA LEU A 150 -0.49 8.52 -16.09
C LEU A 150 -1.30 7.28 -15.75
N ASP A 151 -1.64 7.08 -14.48
CA ASP A 151 -2.31 5.88 -13.97
C ASP A 151 -3.54 5.49 -14.81
N LEU A 152 -4.48 6.41 -15.00
CA LEU A 152 -5.68 6.17 -15.81
C LEU A 152 -5.36 5.80 -17.27
N ALA A 153 -4.34 6.43 -17.86
CA ALA A 153 -3.93 6.12 -19.23
C ALA A 153 -3.32 4.71 -19.32
N PHE A 154 -2.51 4.31 -18.33
CA PHE A 154 -1.92 2.98 -18.25
C PHE A 154 -2.97 1.91 -17.95
N VAL A 155 -3.97 2.19 -17.12
CA VAL A 155 -5.13 1.31 -16.92
C VAL A 155 -5.89 1.12 -18.24
N GLY A 156 -6.06 2.19 -19.02
CA GLY A 156 -6.65 2.11 -20.36
C GLY A 156 -5.84 1.24 -21.33
N ILE A 157 -4.51 1.41 -21.34
CA ILE A 157 -3.60 0.57 -22.16
C ILE A 157 -3.67 -0.88 -21.71
N TRP A 158 -3.60 -1.14 -20.41
CA TRP A 158 -3.72 -2.48 -19.83
C TRP A 158 -5.04 -3.14 -20.26
N HIS A 159 -6.15 -2.40 -20.21
CA HIS A 159 -7.46 -2.92 -20.63
C HIS A 159 -7.48 -3.36 -22.10
N LEU A 160 -6.69 -2.73 -22.99
CA LEU A 160 -6.58 -3.15 -24.38
C LEU A 160 -5.77 -4.44 -24.56
N ILE A 161 -4.85 -4.74 -23.64
CA ILE A 161 -3.95 -5.90 -23.73
C ILE A 161 -4.25 -7.01 -22.72
N PHE A 162 -5.26 -6.83 -21.85
CA PHE A 162 -5.56 -7.75 -20.75
C PHE A 162 -5.70 -9.23 -21.15
N PRO A 163 -6.25 -9.60 -22.33
CA PRO A 163 -6.37 -11.01 -22.71
C PRO A 163 -5.02 -11.68 -22.95
N LEU A 164 -4.00 -10.91 -23.31
CA LEU A 164 -2.62 -11.37 -23.53
C LEU A 164 -1.77 -11.20 -22.29
N PHE A 165 -2.03 -10.16 -21.50
CA PHE A 165 -1.23 -9.77 -20.35
C PHE A 165 -2.14 -9.30 -19.19
N PRO A 166 -2.61 -10.22 -18.32
CA PRO A 166 -3.61 -9.91 -17.30
C PRO A 166 -3.03 -9.27 -16.04
N TYR A 167 -1.97 -8.45 -16.17
CA TYR A 167 -1.26 -7.87 -15.03
C TYR A 167 -1.29 -6.33 -15.12
N ASN A 168 -2.11 -5.69 -14.29
CA ASN A 168 -2.11 -4.23 -14.10
C ASN A 168 -1.03 -3.87 -13.07
N PHE A 169 0.24 -3.93 -13.45
CA PHE A 169 1.36 -3.89 -12.49
C PHE A 169 2.02 -2.52 -12.36
N GLU A 170 1.70 -1.58 -13.25
CA GLU A 170 2.35 -0.28 -13.36
C GLU A 170 2.11 0.53 -12.09
N SER A 171 0.86 0.61 -11.62
CA SER A 171 0.53 1.29 -10.37
C SER A 171 1.20 0.59 -9.17
N THR A 172 1.29 -0.74 -9.17
CA THR A 172 2.03 -1.51 -8.15
C THR A 172 3.49 -1.10 -8.08
N PHE A 173 4.14 -0.93 -9.24
CA PHE A 173 5.55 -0.51 -9.32
C PHE A 173 5.76 0.87 -8.69
N PHE A 174 4.90 1.84 -9.01
CA PHE A 174 5.00 3.18 -8.41
C PHE A 174 4.61 3.20 -6.93
N LEU A 175 3.71 2.31 -6.49
CA LEU A 175 3.39 2.13 -5.07
C LEU A 175 4.58 1.56 -4.30
N LEU A 176 5.26 0.55 -4.84
CA LEU A 176 6.49 0.00 -4.27
C LEU A 176 7.61 1.05 -4.22
N LEU A 177 7.76 1.87 -5.27
CA LEU A 177 8.72 2.97 -5.29
C LEU A 177 8.43 4.01 -4.20
N THR A 178 7.15 4.36 -4.02
CA THR A 178 6.68 5.29 -2.98
C THR A 178 6.90 4.71 -1.59
N PHE A 179 6.53 3.44 -1.39
CA PHE A 179 6.75 2.70 -0.16
C PHE A 179 8.24 2.63 0.21
N TYR A 180 9.11 2.33 -0.76
CA TYR A 180 10.56 2.35 -0.58
C TYR A 180 11.07 3.75 -0.19
N ALA A 181 10.60 4.81 -0.86
CA ALA A 181 11.05 6.17 -0.57
C ALA A 181 10.69 6.62 0.85
N ILE A 182 9.45 6.36 1.29
CA ILE A 182 9.00 6.67 2.66
C ILE A 182 9.72 5.80 3.69
N SER A 183 9.89 4.51 3.42
CA SER A 183 10.66 3.60 4.26
C SER A 183 12.09 4.07 4.47
N LYS A 184 12.76 4.43 3.37
CA LYS A 184 14.13 4.94 3.37
C LYS A 184 14.23 6.22 4.19
N TYR A 185 13.28 7.14 4.04
CA TYR A 185 13.25 8.37 4.84
C TYR A 185 13.18 8.08 6.34
N HIS A 186 12.29 7.19 6.74
CA HIS A 186 12.02 6.87 8.13
C HIS A 186 13.20 6.20 8.83
N ILE A 187 14.04 5.48 8.05
CA ILE A 187 15.27 4.83 8.50
C ILE A 187 16.48 5.80 8.48
N ILE A 188 16.70 6.54 7.39
CA ILE A 188 17.96 7.28 7.10
C ILE A 188 18.01 8.68 7.73
N LYS A 189 17.02 9.11 8.52
CA LYS A 189 17.00 10.43 9.19
C LYS A 189 18.13 10.64 10.24
N LYS A 190 19.34 10.08 10.07
CA LYS A 190 20.45 10.14 11.04
C LYS A 190 21.63 11.06 10.69
N ASP A 191 22.11 11.22 9.45
CA ASP A 191 23.48 11.78 9.35
C ASP A 191 23.69 13.08 8.55
N LYS A 192 22.71 13.61 7.81
CA LYS A 192 22.98 14.78 6.93
C LYS A 192 22.33 16.10 7.34
N ALA A 193 21.20 16.10 8.04
CA ALA A 193 20.55 17.37 8.39
C ALA A 193 21.33 18.18 9.44
N GLU A 194 21.95 17.52 10.42
CA GLU A 194 22.82 18.17 11.41
C GLU A 194 24.20 18.55 10.85
N MET A 195 24.66 17.85 9.80
CA MET A 195 25.97 18.12 9.18
C MET A 195 25.95 19.36 8.25
N TYR A 196 24.77 19.75 7.73
CA TYR A 196 24.60 20.97 6.93
C TYR A 196 24.12 22.18 7.75
N GLN A 197 23.74 22.00 9.02
CA GLN A 197 23.48 23.13 9.93
C GLN A 197 24.74 23.62 10.64
N ASN A 198 25.85 22.85 10.55
CA ASN A 198 27.16 23.19 11.12
C ASN A 198 28.21 23.57 10.05
N ARG A 199 27.77 24.06 8.87
CA ARG A 199 28.64 24.62 7.83
C ARG A 199 28.12 25.96 7.34
#